data_AF-A0A832G2G8-F1
#
_entry.id   AF-A0A832G2G8-F1
#
_cell.length_a   1.000
_cell.length_b   1.000
_cell.length_c   1.000
_cell.angle_alpha   90.00
_cell.angle_beta   90.00
_cell.angle_gamma   90.00
#
_symmetry.space_group_name_H-M   'P 1'
#
loop_
_entity.id
_entity.type
_entity.pdbx_description
1 polymer ?
#
loop_
_entity_poly.entity_id
_entity_poly.type
_entity_poly.pdbx_seq_one_letter_code
_entity_poly.pdbx_strand_id
1 'polypeptide(L)'
;MFEFSDVRAYKRRAAIKNTISTIEFAAKVGAKFVVLHLGSLPICDFTSKLRRLLPRRSSRITAFASLALRAWRVRRAKAPLYMELVLESLKPILEKAREFDIKLGIEIRDKLEELPIELDFKQLLEKLGLDVVCYWHDVGHAQIKHNLGFINHRTWLQQMSVYMGGLHVHDVINQLSDHQAPGTGEVDFEMIAEFVKPQHIKVLELAPNVPAEQITAAYNLLKKIWGPE
;
A
#
# COMPACT_ATOMS: atom_id res chain seq x y z
N MET A 1 -13.18 -11.46 4.92
CA MET A 1 -13.14 -10.04 4.51
C MET A 1 -13.90 -9.87 3.20
N PHE A 2 -14.48 -8.69 2.94
CA PHE A 2 -15.14 -8.35 1.68
C PHE A 2 -14.14 -7.57 0.81
N GLU A 3 -13.99 -7.94 -0.46
CA GLU A 3 -13.00 -7.34 -1.37
C GLU A 3 -13.68 -6.90 -2.68
N PHE A 4 -13.15 -5.85 -3.31
CA PHE A 4 -13.63 -5.37 -4.61
C PHE A 4 -13.30 -6.34 -5.75
N SER A 5 -12.25 -7.16 -5.59
CA SER A 5 -11.83 -8.16 -6.56
C SER A 5 -12.62 -9.48 -6.45
N ASP A 6 -13.48 -9.67 -5.45
CA ASP A 6 -14.13 -10.97 -5.23
C ASP A 6 -15.08 -11.33 -6.38
N VAL A 7 -14.98 -12.54 -6.95
CA VAL A 7 -15.85 -12.98 -8.05
C VAL A 7 -17.33 -13.05 -7.66
N ARG A 8 -17.63 -13.21 -6.36
CA ARG A 8 -19.00 -13.26 -5.84
C ARG A 8 -19.57 -11.86 -5.70
N ALA A 9 -20.57 -11.54 -6.53
CA ALA A 9 -21.19 -10.21 -6.57
C ALA A 9 -21.71 -9.72 -5.21
N TYR A 10 -22.25 -10.60 -4.36
CA TYR A 10 -22.75 -10.19 -3.05
C TYR A 10 -21.64 -9.68 -2.11
N LYS A 11 -20.42 -10.24 -2.21
CA LYS A 11 -19.27 -9.77 -1.43
C LYS A 11 -18.77 -8.41 -1.94
N ARG A 12 -18.71 -8.22 -3.26
CA ARG A 12 -18.39 -6.90 -3.83
C ARG A 12 -19.39 -5.85 -3.43
N ARG A 13 -20.70 -6.15 -3.50
CA ARG A 13 -21.76 -5.23 -3.03
C ARG A 13 -21.59 -4.85 -1.55
N ALA A 14 -21.22 -5.81 -0.70
CA ALA A 14 -20.93 -5.53 0.70
C ALA A 14 -19.69 -4.65 0.87
N ALA A 15 -18.61 -4.90 0.13
CA ALA A 15 -17.42 -4.05 0.13
C ALA A 15 -17.77 -2.61 -0.29
N ILE A 16 -18.46 -2.44 -1.41
CA ILE A 16 -18.91 -1.12 -1.93
C ILE A 16 -19.76 -0.39 -0.89
N LYS A 17 -20.78 -1.06 -0.34
CA LYS A 17 -21.67 -0.47 0.66
C LYS A 17 -20.88 0.02 1.88
N ASN A 18 -20.00 -0.80 2.42
CA ASN A 18 -19.22 -0.45 3.60
C ASN A 18 -18.27 0.72 3.31
N THR A 19 -17.61 0.73 2.15
CA THR A 19 -16.73 1.85 1.75
C THR A 19 -17.51 3.16 1.58
N ILE A 20 -18.70 3.11 0.99
CA ILE A 20 -19.58 4.28 0.89
C ILE A 20 -19.94 4.80 2.28
N SER A 21 -20.33 3.92 3.21
CA SER A 21 -20.59 4.32 4.60
C SER A 21 -19.36 4.91 5.29
N THR A 22 -18.15 4.41 4.98
CA THR A 22 -16.89 5.01 5.45
C THR A 22 -16.67 6.42 4.89
N ILE A 23 -16.95 6.65 3.60
CA ILE A 23 -16.85 7.98 2.97
C ILE A 23 -17.83 8.95 3.61
N GLU A 24 -19.10 8.54 3.79
CA GLU A 24 -20.12 9.36 4.46
C GLU A 24 -19.72 9.69 5.90
N PHE A 25 -19.14 8.73 6.61
CA PHE A 25 -18.62 8.96 7.96
C PHE A 25 -17.41 9.90 7.97
N ALA A 26 -16.48 9.72 7.04
CA ALA A 26 -15.31 10.59 6.88
C ALA A 26 -15.74 12.05 6.69
N ALA A 27 -16.73 12.29 5.83
CA ALA A 27 -17.30 13.62 5.62
C ALA A 27 -17.92 14.19 6.91
N LYS A 28 -18.66 13.39 7.68
CA LYS A 28 -19.28 13.82 8.96
C LYS A 28 -18.24 14.25 10.00
N VAL A 29 -17.07 13.62 10.02
CA VAL A 29 -15.99 13.97 10.96
C VAL A 29 -15.00 14.98 10.39
N GLY A 30 -15.24 15.50 9.18
CA GLY A 30 -14.37 16.47 8.52
C GLY A 30 -13.05 15.90 8.00
N ALA A 31 -12.92 14.57 7.89
CA ALA A 31 -11.77 13.95 7.26
C ALA A 31 -11.76 14.24 5.76
N LYS A 32 -10.57 14.28 5.16
CA LYS A 32 -10.37 14.59 3.74
C LYS A 32 -9.94 13.40 2.89
N PHE A 33 -9.52 12.31 3.54
CA PHE A 33 -9.01 11.13 2.87
C PHE A 33 -9.65 9.86 3.42
N VAL A 34 -9.86 8.88 2.54
CA VAL A 34 -10.14 7.49 2.88
C VAL A 34 -9.14 6.61 2.14
N VAL A 35 -8.42 5.76 2.86
CA VAL A 35 -7.43 4.84 2.28
C VAL A 35 -8.11 3.53 1.89
N LEU A 36 -7.81 3.01 0.71
CA LEU A 36 -8.43 1.82 0.14
C LEU A 36 -7.39 0.73 -0.14
N HIS A 37 -7.72 -0.49 0.27
CA HIS A 37 -7.10 -1.71 -0.25
C HIS A 37 -8.00 -2.26 -1.35
N LEU A 38 -7.46 -2.52 -2.54
CA LEU A 38 -8.32 -2.88 -3.67
C LEU A 38 -8.71 -4.36 -3.72
N GLY A 39 -8.11 -5.18 -2.87
CA GLY A 39 -8.33 -6.62 -2.78
C GLY A 39 -7.16 -7.42 -3.35
N SER A 40 -7.43 -8.70 -3.62
CA SER A 40 -6.38 -9.67 -3.95
C SER A 40 -6.81 -10.66 -5.03
N LEU A 41 -5.83 -11.43 -5.52
CA LEU A 41 -5.99 -12.54 -6.43
C LEU A 41 -6.11 -13.85 -5.63
N PRO A 42 -7.05 -14.75 -5.99
CA PRO A 42 -7.13 -16.08 -5.41
C PRO A 42 -6.09 -16.99 -6.07
N ILE A 43 -4.84 -16.79 -5.69
CA ILE A 43 -3.67 -17.56 -6.12
C ILE A 43 -2.93 -18.13 -4.91
N CYS A 44 -1.95 -18.98 -5.17
CA CYS A 44 -1.10 -19.49 -4.10
C CYS A 44 -0.42 -18.33 -3.36
N ASP A 45 -0.21 -18.52 -2.07
CA ASP A 45 0.61 -17.62 -1.24
C ASP A 45 2.10 -17.72 -1.65
N PHE A 46 2.47 -16.97 -2.69
CA PHE A 46 3.83 -16.81 -3.18
C PHE A 46 4.61 -15.92 -2.24
N THR A 47 4.03 -14.83 -1.73
CA THR A 47 4.73 -13.91 -0.84
C THR A 47 5.31 -14.63 0.38
N SER A 48 4.53 -15.40 1.13
CA SER A 48 5.06 -16.12 2.30
C SER A 48 6.15 -17.13 1.91
N LYS A 49 6.01 -17.79 0.76
CA LYS A 49 7.03 -18.73 0.26
C LYS A 49 8.33 -18.02 -0.11
N LEU A 50 8.25 -16.85 -0.76
CA LEU A 50 9.39 -16.02 -1.12
C LEU A 50 10.07 -15.45 0.12
N ARG A 51 9.30 -14.96 1.09
CA ARG A 51 9.78 -14.51 2.41
C ARG A 51 10.64 -15.58 3.10
N ARG A 52 10.23 -16.86 3.07
CA ARG A 52 11.04 -17.97 3.61
C ARG A 52 12.30 -18.29 2.81
N LEU A 53 12.27 -18.02 1.51
CA LEU A 53 13.39 -18.28 0.60
C LEU A 53 14.34 -17.09 0.48
N LEU A 54 14.00 -15.94 1.07
CA LEU A 54 14.79 -14.70 0.99
C LEU A 54 16.27 -15.01 1.23
N PRO A 55 17.12 -14.88 0.18
CA PRO A 55 18.47 -15.41 0.23
C PRO A 55 19.34 -14.55 1.15
N ARG A 56 19.56 -15.04 2.38
CA ARG A 56 20.67 -14.56 3.25
C ARG A 56 22.03 -15.12 2.81
N ARG A 57 22.03 -16.12 1.92
CA ARG A 57 23.19 -16.84 1.37
C ARG A 57 22.94 -17.21 -0.10
N SER A 58 24.00 -17.40 -0.87
CA SER A 58 23.95 -17.66 -2.32
C SER A 58 23.15 -18.91 -2.72
N SER A 59 23.06 -19.93 -1.86
CA SER A 59 22.44 -21.22 -2.18
C SER A 59 20.93 -21.20 -2.42
N ARG A 60 20.22 -20.11 -2.04
CA ARG A 60 18.76 -20.00 -2.23
C ARG A 60 18.35 -19.13 -3.42
N ILE A 61 19.30 -18.49 -4.10
CA ILE A 61 19.02 -17.51 -5.17
C ILE A 61 18.23 -18.14 -6.32
N THR A 62 18.64 -19.31 -6.82
CA THR A 62 17.97 -19.98 -7.95
C THR A 62 16.53 -20.37 -7.62
N ALA A 63 16.29 -20.89 -6.41
CA ALA A 63 14.95 -21.27 -5.96
C ALA A 63 14.04 -20.05 -5.78
N PHE A 64 14.59 -18.96 -5.22
CA PHE A 64 13.88 -17.69 -5.08
C PHE A 64 13.49 -17.12 -6.44
N ALA A 65 14.44 -16.99 -7.37
CA ALA A 65 14.21 -16.45 -8.70
C ALA A 65 13.18 -17.27 -9.49
N SER A 66 13.26 -18.60 -9.41
CA SER A 66 12.30 -19.50 -10.06
C SER A 66 10.88 -19.33 -9.51
N LEU A 67 10.74 -19.17 -8.19
CA LEU A 67 9.45 -18.95 -7.55
C LEU A 67 8.89 -17.56 -7.88
N ALA A 68 9.72 -16.52 -7.89
CA ALA A 68 9.32 -15.16 -8.25
C ALA A 68 8.82 -15.10 -9.70
N LEU A 69 9.53 -15.74 -10.64
CA LEU A 69 9.11 -15.83 -12.04
C LEU A 69 7.77 -16.58 -12.18
N ARG A 70 7.57 -17.65 -11.41
CA ARG A 70 6.30 -18.37 -11.38
C ARG A 70 5.17 -17.50 -10.84
N ALA A 71 5.40 -16.77 -9.74
CA ALA A 71 4.43 -15.84 -9.16
C ALA A 71 4.01 -14.79 -10.18
N TRP A 72 4.98 -14.18 -10.87
CA TRP A 72 4.74 -13.20 -11.93
C TRP A 72 3.88 -13.77 -13.07
N ARG A 73 4.20 -14.96 -13.58
CA ARG A 73 3.42 -15.60 -14.66
C ARG A 73 1.97 -15.87 -14.24
N VAL A 74 1.76 -16.39 -13.04
CA VAL A 74 0.42 -16.69 -12.52
C VAL A 74 -0.37 -15.40 -12.30
N ARG A 75 0.25 -14.36 -11.73
CA ARG A 75 -0.36 -13.02 -11.60
C ARG A 75 -0.79 -12.49 -12.96
N ARG A 76 0.13 -12.42 -13.92
CA ARG A 76 -0.12 -11.81 -15.23
C ARG A 76 -1.28 -12.48 -15.97
N ALA A 77 -1.43 -13.79 -15.82
CA ALA A 77 -2.54 -14.53 -16.42
C ALA A 77 -3.90 -14.24 -15.75
N LYS A 78 -3.94 -14.04 -14.42
CA LYS A 78 -5.18 -13.88 -13.66
C LYS A 78 -5.60 -12.43 -13.44
N ALA A 79 -4.64 -11.51 -13.28
CA ALA A 79 -4.89 -10.12 -12.88
C ALA A 79 -5.93 -9.37 -13.73
N PRO A 80 -6.00 -9.52 -15.07
CA PRO A 80 -6.94 -8.75 -15.89
C PRO A 80 -8.41 -8.86 -15.44
N LEU A 81 -8.89 -10.08 -15.20
CA LEU A 81 -10.27 -10.32 -14.75
C LEU A 81 -10.55 -9.64 -13.40
N TYR A 82 -9.64 -9.77 -12.44
CA TYR A 82 -9.86 -9.24 -11.10
C TYR A 82 -9.73 -7.72 -11.06
N MET A 83 -8.84 -7.14 -11.87
CA MET A 83 -8.75 -5.69 -12.03
C MET A 83 -10.01 -5.10 -12.67
N GLU A 84 -10.65 -5.79 -13.61
CA GLU A 84 -11.95 -5.38 -14.14
C GLU A 84 -13.02 -5.34 -13.03
N LEU A 85 -13.08 -6.38 -12.17
CA LEU A 85 -14.01 -6.40 -11.03
C LEU A 85 -13.74 -5.27 -10.03
N VAL A 86 -12.47 -4.94 -9.78
CA VAL A 86 -12.07 -3.80 -8.94
C VAL A 86 -12.58 -2.51 -9.56
N LEU A 87 -12.31 -2.28 -10.85
CA LEU A 87 -12.73 -1.06 -11.54
C LEU A 87 -14.25 -0.88 -11.54
N GLU A 88 -15.01 -1.95 -11.81
CA GLU A 88 -16.48 -1.92 -11.73
C GLU A 88 -16.97 -1.58 -10.31
N SER A 89 -16.31 -2.14 -9.28
CA SER A 89 -16.67 -1.86 -7.89
C SER A 89 -16.34 -0.43 -7.47
N LEU A 90 -15.29 0.17 -8.04
CA LEU A 90 -14.88 1.54 -7.71
C LEU A 90 -15.82 2.59 -8.30
N LYS A 91 -16.53 2.34 -9.42
CA LYS A 91 -17.41 3.33 -10.06
C LYS A 91 -18.35 4.07 -9.08
N PRO A 92 -19.25 3.38 -8.33
CA PRO A 92 -20.13 4.06 -7.38
C PRO A 92 -19.39 4.68 -6.19
N ILE A 93 -18.20 4.16 -5.84
CA ILE A 93 -17.36 4.69 -4.75
C ILE A 93 -16.76 6.03 -5.16
N LEU A 94 -16.27 6.15 -6.39
CA LEU A 94 -15.70 7.38 -6.94
C LEU A 94 -16.76 8.49 -7.04
N GLU A 95 -17.97 8.16 -7.49
CA GLU A 95 -19.09 9.11 -7.54
C GLU A 95 -19.39 9.66 -6.14
N LYS A 96 -19.49 8.77 -5.15
CA LYS A 96 -19.76 9.15 -3.76
C LYS A 96 -18.62 9.95 -3.14
N ALA A 97 -17.37 9.59 -3.43
CA ALA A 97 -16.20 10.31 -2.96
C ALA A 97 -16.16 11.74 -3.51
N ARG A 98 -16.50 11.95 -4.79
CA ARG A 98 -16.64 13.30 -5.38
C ARG A 98 -17.76 14.11 -4.75
N GLU A 99 -18.92 13.49 -4.54
CA GLU A 99 -20.08 14.14 -3.89
C GLU A 99 -19.74 14.70 -2.51
N PHE A 100 -18.91 13.97 -1.75
CA PHE A 100 -18.52 14.35 -0.39
C PHE A 100 -17.17 15.10 -0.30
N ASP A 101 -16.53 15.44 -1.43
CA ASP A 101 -15.19 16.04 -1.46
C ASP A 101 -14.15 15.24 -0.63
N ILE A 102 -14.19 13.91 -0.78
CA ILE A 102 -13.26 12.98 -0.13
C ILE A 102 -12.29 12.43 -1.18
N LYS A 103 -10.99 12.55 -0.90
CA LYS A 103 -9.95 11.96 -1.72
C LYS A 103 -9.69 10.50 -1.32
N LEU A 104 -9.54 9.61 -2.29
CA LEU A 104 -9.31 8.18 -2.05
C LEU A 104 -7.82 7.86 -2.24
N GLY A 105 -7.16 7.44 -1.17
CA GLY A 105 -5.77 6.99 -1.20
C GLY A 105 -5.69 5.52 -1.58
N ILE A 106 -5.12 5.19 -2.74
CA ILE A 106 -4.87 3.79 -3.13
C ILE A 106 -3.50 3.40 -2.63
N GLU A 107 -3.48 2.45 -1.71
CA GLU A 107 -2.27 2.08 -0.99
C GLU A 107 -1.45 1.01 -1.72
N ILE A 108 -0.12 1.17 -1.70
CA ILE A 108 0.79 0.07 -2.01
C ILE A 108 0.75 -1.01 -0.92
N ARG A 109 0.48 -2.24 -1.33
CA ARG A 109 0.39 -3.39 -0.42
C ARG A 109 1.69 -4.19 -0.39
N ASP A 110 1.94 -5.00 0.64
CA ASP A 110 3.18 -5.79 0.76
C ASP A 110 3.19 -7.05 -0.10
N LYS A 111 2.04 -7.65 -0.39
CA LYS A 111 1.98 -8.98 -1.03
C LYS A 111 1.92 -8.89 -2.55
N LEU A 112 2.35 -9.97 -3.19
CA LEU A 112 2.26 -10.15 -4.64
C LEU A 112 0.84 -10.53 -5.06
N GLU A 113 0.07 -11.15 -4.18
CA GLU A 113 -1.30 -11.54 -4.47
C GLU A 113 -2.25 -10.34 -4.45
N GLU A 114 -1.86 -9.23 -3.82
CA GLU A 114 -2.68 -8.02 -3.69
C GLU A 114 -2.72 -7.19 -4.98
N LEU A 115 -3.74 -6.34 -5.07
CA LEU A 115 -4.02 -5.46 -6.20
C LEU A 115 -4.01 -3.99 -5.74
N PRO A 116 -3.48 -3.07 -6.57
CA PRO A 116 -2.74 -3.34 -7.81
C PRO A 116 -1.29 -3.77 -7.51
N ILE A 117 -0.58 -4.26 -8.52
CA ILE A 117 0.89 -4.37 -8.45
C ILE A 117 1.52 -3.06 -8.91
N GLU A 118 2.79 -2.83 -8.59
CA GLU A 118 3.51 -1.58 -8.84
C GLU A 118 3.37 -1.10 -10.29
N LEU A 119 3.56 -2.01 -11.24
CA LEU A 119 3.50 -1.69 -12.67
C LEU A 119 2.15 -1.14 -13.14
N ASP A 120 1.06 -1.41 -12.40
CA ASP A 120 -0.30 -1.01 -12.79
C ASP A 120 -0.74 0.32 -12.14
N PHE A 121 -0.03 0.81 -11.11
CA PHE A 121 -0.48 1.94 -10.28
C PHE A 121 -0.70 3.22 -11.08
N LYS A 122 0.27 3.64 -11.90
CA LYS A 122 0.19 4.90 -12.65
C LYS A 122 -1.05 4.91 -13.55
N GLN A 123 -1.19 3.87 -14.38
CA GLN A 123 -2.31 3.76 -15.31
C GLN A 123 -3.64 3.68 -14.56
N LEU A 124 -3.68 2.97 -13.42
CA LEU A 124 -4.87 2.87 -12.60
C LEU A 124 -5.29 4.25 -12.06
N LEU A 125 -4.37 5.00 -11.46
CA LEU A 125 -4.68 6.32 -10.88
C LEU A 125 -5.19 7.29 -11.95
N GLU A 126 -4.52 7.34 -13.11
CA GLU A 126 -4.94 8.17 -14.25
C GLU A 126 -6.33 7.77 -14.75
N LYS A 127 -6.63 6.47 -14.82
CA LYS A 127 -7.94 5.95 -15.24
C LYS A 127 -9.07 6.28 -14.26
N LEU A 128 -8.80 6.28 -12.95
CA LEU A 128 -9.80 6.55 -11.92
C LEU A 128 -10.09 8.05 -11.74
N GLY A 129 -9.16 8.90 -12.14
CA GLY A 129 -9.26 10.36 -12.07
C GLY A 129 -8.51 10.95 -10.89
N LEU A 130 -7.43 11.67 -11.18
CA LEU A 130 -6.55 12.29 -10.16
C LEU A 130 -7.22 13.42 -9.37
N ASP A 131 -8.42 13.83 -9.77
CA ASP A 131 -9.28 14.72 -8.99
C ASP A 131 -9.69 14.04 -7.67
N VAL A 132 -10.09 12.78 -7.72
CA VAL A 132 -10.68 12.04 -6.59
C VAL A 132 -9.76 10.95 -6.02
N VAL A 133 -8.78 10.44 -6.78
CA VAL A 133 -7.82 9.45 -6.27
C VAL A 133 -6.41 10.02 -6.12
N CYS A 134 -5.64 9.42 -5.22
CA CYS A 134 -4.21 9.63 -5.08
C CYS A 134 -3.49 8.32 -4.74
N TYR A 135 -2.18 8.32 -4.90
CA TYR A 135 -1.32 7.28 -4.36
C TYR A 135 -1.19 7.43 -2.84
N TRP A 136 -1.31 6.33 -2.11
CA TRP A 136 -1.00 6.27 -0.69
C TRP A 136 0.23 5.39 -0.48
N HIS A 137 1.28 5.98 0.08
CA HIS A 137 2.55 5.28 0.22
C HIS A 137 2.65 4.63 1.59
N ASP A 138 2.52 3.32 1.64
CA ASP A 138 2.95 2.57 2.80
C ASP A 138 4.45 2.32 2.72
N VAL A 139 5.17 2.93 3.66
CA VAL A 139 6.63 2.92 3.72
C VAL A 139 7.17 1.51 3.96
N GLY A 140 6.56 0.74 4.87
CA GLY A 140 7.08 -0.58 5.20
C GLY A 140 6.71 -1.64 4.18
N HIS A 141 5.52 -1.57 3.57
CA HIS A 141 5.16 -2.43 2.45
C HIS A 141 6.11 -2.22 1.26
N ALA A 142 6.41 -0.96 0.92
CA ALA A 142 7.37 -0.64 -0.14
C ALA A 142 8.78 -1.12 0.22
N GLN A 143 9.21 -0.96 1.48
CA GLN A 143 10.50 -1.47 1.93
C GLN A 143 10.58 -3.00 1.86
N ILE A 144 9.54 -3.73 2.26
CA ILE A 144 9.48 -5.19 2.13
C ILE A 144 9.58 -5.61 0.66
N LYS A 145 8.86 -4.93 -0.24
CA LYS A 145 8.97 -5.21 -1.68
C LYS A 145 10.35 -4.90 -2.23
N HIS A 146 11.02 -3.89 -1.68
CA HIS A 146 12.42 -3.62 -1.97
C HIS A 146 13.34 -4.75 -1.53
N ASN A 147 13.19 -5.23 -0.31
CA ASN A 147 13.99 -6.33 0.24
C ASN A 147 13.79 -7.63 -0.53
N LEU A 148 12.58 -7.88 -1.02
CA LEU A 148 12.26 -9.02 -1.89
C LEU A 148 12.73 -8.82 -3.35
N GLY A 149 13.28 -7.66 -3.70
CA GLY A 149 13.80 -7.36 -5.04
C GLY A 149 12.73 -7.08 -6.09
N PHE A 150 11.49 -6.79 -5.69
CA PHE A 150 10.39 -6.45 -6.62
C PHE A 150 10.41 -4.99 -7.06
N ILE A 151 10.91 -4.11 -6.19
CA ILE A 151 11.14 -2.70 -6.52
C ILE A 151 12.48 -2.20 -5.99
N ASN A 152 12.92 -1.07 -6.54
CA ASN A 152 13.85 -0.20 -5.84
C ASN A 152 13.05 0.88 -5.11
N HIS A 153 13.12 0.96 -3.78
CA HIS A 153 12.25 1.84 -2.98
C HIS A 153 12.35 3.30 -3.42
N ARG A 154 13.57 3.85 -3.50
CA ARG A 154 13.83 5.22 -3.94
C ARG A 154 13.28 5.48 -5.35
N THR A 155 13.58 4.60 -6.30
CA THR A 155 13.13 4.77 -7.70
C THR A 155 11.61 4.73 -7.79
N TRP A 156 10.98 3.82 -7.05
CA TRP A 156 9.53 3.70 -6.98
C TRP A 156 8.89 4.98 -6.41
N LEU A 157 9.40 5.45 -5.27
CA LEU A 157 8.88 6.65 -4.64
C LEU A 157 9.12 7.90 -5.49
N GLN A 158 10.26 8.01 -6.17
CA GLN A 158 10.52 9.09 -7.13
C GLN A 158 9.44 9.15 -8.22
N GLN A 159 9.04 8.00 -8.78
CA GLN A 159 8.00 7.91 -9.81
C GLN A 159 6.60 8.25 -9.26
N MET A 160 6.28 7.78 -8.06
CA MET A 160 4.93 7.86 -7.50
C MET A 160 4.66 9.12 -6.67
N SER A 161 5.72 9.83 -6.23
CA SER A 161 5.63 11.01 -5.36
C SER A 161 4.73 12.12 -5.92
N VAL A 162 4.67 12.26 -7.25
CA VAL A 162 3.82 13.26 -7.92
C VAL A 162 2.32 12.97 -7.78
N TYR A 163 1.95 11.72 -7.51
CA TYR A 163 0.56 11.29 -7.29
C TYR A 163 0.23 11.13 -5.80
N MET A 164 1.20 11.31 -4.90
CA MET A 164 1.07 10.97 -3.49
C MET A 164 0.15 11.94 -2.74
N GLY A 165 -0.80 11.39 -1.98
CA GLY A 165 -1.64 12.17 -1.05
C GLY A 165 -1.19 12.05 0.41
N GLY A 166 -0.57 10.93 0.77
CA GLY A 166 -0.14 10.67 2.13
C GLY A 166 0.58 9.33 2.27
N LEU A 167 0.93 9.00 3.52
CA LEU A 167 1.77 7.88 3.88
C LEU A 167 1.26 7.15 5.13
N HIS A 168 1.38 5.82 5.11
CA HIS A 168 1.51 5.03 6.33
C HIS A 168 3.00 4.89 6.67
N VAL A 169 3.33 5.24 7.91
CA VAL A 169 4.71 5.42 8.36
C VAL A 169 4.98 4.44 9.49
N HIS A 170 5.80 3.45 9.16
CA HIS A 170 6.35 2.50 10.10
C HIS A 170 7.65 1.91 9.55
N ASP A 171 8.41 1.32 10.44
CA ASP A 171 9.68 0.68 10.14
C ASP A 171 9.50 -0.81 9.81
N VAL A 172 10.58 -1.40 9.31
CA VAL A 172 10.69 -2.83 9.00
C VAL A 172 11.94 -3.38 9.68
N ILE A 173 11.78 -4.46 10.46
CA ILE A 173 12.89 -5.20 11.04
C ILE A 173 13.07 -6.55 10.35
N ASN A 174 14.31 -7.05 10.34
CA ASN A 174 14.65 -8.36 9.78
C ASN A 174 14.18 -8.55 8.33
N GLN A 175 14.16 -7.47 7.54
CA GLN A 175 13.72 -7.42 6.14
C GLN A 175 12.22 -7.59 5.87
N LEU A 176 11.44 -8.07 6.83
CA LEU A 176 10.11 -8.63 6.53
C LEU A 176 9.04 -8.30 7.57
N SER A 177 9.41 -7.88 8.79
CA SER A 177 8.46 -7.60 9.86
C SER A 177 8.21 -6.10 9.94
N ASP A 178 7.04 -5.68 9.48
CA ASP A 178 6.60 -4.29 9.41
C ASP A 178 5.90 -3.80 10.70
N HIS A 179 5.25 -2.63 10.60
CA HIS A 179 4.51 -1.95 11.67
C HIS A 179 5.34 -1.68 12.93
N GLN A 180 6.66 -1.58 12.78
CA GLN A 180 7.57 -1.23 13.87
C GLN A 180 7.69 0.29 14.00
N ALA A 181 8.08 0.76 15.18
CA ALA A 181 8.31 2.19 15.39
C ALA A 181 9.46 2.70 14.50
N PRO A 182 9.30 3.79 13.73
CA PRO A 182 10.38 4.45 13.01
C PRO A 182 11.66 4.61 13.84
N GLY A 183 12.79 4.20 13.27
CA GLY A 183 14.12 4.24 13.92
C GLY A 183 14.51 2.96 14.65
N THR A 184 13.70 1.90 14.54
CA THR A 184 13.99 0.59 15.14
C THR A 184 14.39 -0.47 14.12
N GLY A 185 14.26 -0.16 12.83
CA GLY A 185 14.52 -1.07 11.73
C GLY A 185 15.47 -0.50 10.69
N GLU A 186 15.16 -0.73 9.43
CA GLU A 186 16.06 -0.52 8.30
C GLU A 186 15.50 0.46 7.25
N VAL A 187 14.32 1.04 7.48
CA VAL A 187 13.77 2.05 6.58
C VAL A 187 14.64 3.31 6.62
N ASP A 188 15.08 3.75 5.44
CA ASP A 188 15.81 5.00 5.26
C ASP A 188 14.84 6.19 5.19
N PHE A 189 14.44 6.71 6.36
CA PHE A 189 13.51 7.84 6.45
C PHE A 189 14.07 9.16 5.92
N GLU A 190 15.41 9.29 5.83
CA GLU A 190 16.09 10.45 5.24
C GLU A 190 15.89 10.44 3.72
N MET A 191 16.02 9.27 3.06
CA MET A 191 15.65 9.10 1.66
C MET A 191 14.17 9.38 1.41
N ILE A 192 13.28 8.89 2.28
CA ILE A 192 11.84 9.16 2.15
C ILE A 192 11.56 10.67 2.22
N ALA A 193 12.27 11.40 3.10
CA ALA A 193 12.12 12.84 3.29
C ALA A 193 12.28 13.65 1.99
N GLU A 194 13.13 13.19 1.07
CA GLU A 194 13.37 13.86 -0.22
C GLU A 194 12.12 13.93 -1.11
N PHE A 195 11.11 13.08 -0.86
CA PHE A 195 9.87 13.01 -1.63
C PHE A 195 8.62 13.43 -0.85
N VAL A 196 8.74 13.56 0.47
CA VAL A 196 7.65 14.02 1.34
C VAL A 196 7.55 15.55 1.26
N LYS A 197 6.31 16.05 1.26
CA LYS A 197 5.99 17.48 1.19
C LYS A 197 5.06 17.84 2.35
N PRO A 198 4.98 19.11 2.75
CA PRO A 198 4.13 19.53 3.86
C PRO A 198 2.65 19.13 3.72
N GLN A 199 2.12 19.13 2.50
CA GLN A 199 0.72 18.76 2.25
C GLN A 199 0.44 17.25 2.34
N HIS A 200 1.46 16.39 2.38
CA HIS A 200 1.24 14.95 2.48
C HIS A 200 0.86 14.60 3.93
N ILE A 201 -0.25 13.87 4.07
CA ILE A 201 -0.67 13.34 5.36
C ILE A 201 0.29 12.22 5.78
N LYS A 202 0.76 12.24 7.03
CA LYS A 202 1.67 11.23 7.58
C LYS A 202 0.97 10.55 8.75
N VAL A 203 0.73 9.24 8.65
CA VAL A 203 0.04 8.48 9.70
C VAL A 203 0.98 7.41 10.22
N LEU A 204 1.25 7.41 11.53
CA LEU A 204 1.96 6.31 12.18
C LEU A 204 1.02 5.10 12.24
N GLU A 205 1.33 4.04 11.50
CA GLU A 205 0.58 2.77 11.51
C GLU A 205 1.44 1.70 12.19
N LEU A 206 1.25 1.55 13.50
CA LEU A 206 2.10 0.72 14.34
C LEU A 206 1.35 -0.50 14.86
N ALA A 207 2.09 -1.57 15.10
CA ALA A 207 1.52 -2.76 15.74
C ALA A 207 1.01 -2.41 17.15
N PRO A 208 -0.08 -3.06 17.61
CA PRO A 208 -0.74 -2.70 18.87
C PRO A 208 0.14 -2.92 20.12
N ASN A 209 1.23 -3.69 19.99
CA ASN A 209 2.17 -3.99 21.06
C ASN A 209 3.37 -3.04 21.11
N VAL A 210 3.44 -2.00 20.26
CA VAL A 210 4.52 -1.01 20.30
C VAL A 210 4.40 -0.16 21.57
N PRO A 211 5.43 -0.09 22.43
CA PRO A 211 5.39 0.71 23.65
C PRO A 211 5.27 2.21 23.38
N ALA A 212 4.55 2.94 24.23
CA ALA A 212 4.34 4.39 24.09
C ALA A 212 5.63 5.21 23.99
N GLU A 213 6.69 4.79 24.68
CA GLU A 213 8.02 5.41 24.61
C GLU A 213 8.61 5.31 23.20
N GLN A 214 8.44 4.17 22.52
CA GLN A 214 8.89 4.00 21.14
C GLN A 214 8.05 4.82 20.15
N ILE A 215 6.75 4.96 20.39
CA ILE A 215 5.89 5.85 19.60
C ILE A 215 6.38 7.30 19.70
N THR A 216 6.72 7.74 20.92
CA THR A 216 7.23 9.09 21.18
C THR A 216 8.60 9.31 20.53
N ALA A 217 9.50 8.33 20.66
CA ALA A 217 10.81 8.36 20.01
C ALA A 217 10.68 8.42 18.48
N ALA A 218 9.79 7.60 17.89
CA ALA A 218 9.51 7.61 16.46
C ALA A 218 8.97 8.96 15.99
N TYR A 219 8.01 9.55 16.70
CA TYR A 219 7.50 10.89 16.38
C TYR A 219 8.61 11.93 16.40
N ASN A 220 9.45 11.94 17.45
CA ASN A 220 10.56 12.90 17.57
C ASN A 220 11.61 12.72 16.47
N LEU A 221 11.91 11.47 16.10
CA LEU A 221 12.81 11.16 14.99
C LEU A 221 12.26 11.70 13.67
N LEU A 222 11.02 11.34 13.32
CA LEU A 222 10.40 11.80 12.08
C LEU A 222 10.29 13.32 12.03
N LYS A 223 9.92 13.96 13.14
CA LYS A 223 9.87 15.42 13.25
C LYS A 223 11.22 16.07 13.00
N LYS A 224 12.31 15.44 13.44
CA LYS A 224 13.68 15.92 13.19
C LYS A 224 14.05 15.81 11.71
N ILE A 225 13.63 14.75 11.02
CA ILE A 225 13.99 14.48 9.62
C ILE A 225 13.08 15.28 8.66
N TRP A 226 11.77 15.26 8.88
CA TRP A 226 10.76 15.81 7.96
C TRP A 226 10.29 17.21 8.32
N GLY A 227 10.65 17.72 9.50
CA GLY A 227 10.15 18.99 10.01
C GLY A 227 8.91 18.83 10.90
N PRO A 228 8.40 19.96 11.44
CA PRO A 228 7.25 19.97 12.34
C PRO A 228 5.90 19.63 11.68
N GLU A 229 5.80 19.69 10.36
CA GLU A 229 4.59 19.40 9.55
C GLU A 229 4.30 17.92 9.27
#